data_AF-A0A7K2MBM6-F1
#
_entry.id   AF-A0A7K2MBM6-F1
#
_cell.length_a   1.000
_cell.length_b   1.000
_cell.length_c   1.000
_cell.angle_alpha   90.00
_cell.angle_beta   90.00
_cell.angle_gamma   90.00
#
_symmetry.space_group_name_H-M   'P 1'
#
loop_
_entity.id
_entity.type
_entity.pdbx_description
1 polymer ?
#
loop_
_entity_poly.entity_id
_entity_poly.type
_entity_poly.pdbx_seq_one_letter_code
_entity_poly.pdbx_strand_id
1 'polypeptide(L)'
;AVADWLDTPRPAAAPGIWRFGHRPPKDAAPDRLPSITVVGLLVPLVLALLVWSLWRQGAVPYEAAPLKLFTPSDWWWAGTVSPKGMEGREARVVYDGLFFAVLVYAVARLGSWPEVVRHFIGRRPQPARALYAAVAALGVLSLVFPSAFPLVGWDPLPVVDPVFSLVVLISGGYDLFASRLFTDSLYAVLTALVVWPFARVGGWWSYGRELAARRRAAADP
;
A
#
# COMPACT_ATOMS: atom_id res chain seq x y z
N ALA A 1 19.17 -58.41 -7.09
CA ALA A 1 17.70 -58.46 -7.26
C ALA A 1 16.97 -58.68 -5.93
N VAL A 2 17.05 -59.87 -5.30
CA VAL A 2 16.38 -60.12 -4.00
C VAL A 2 17.13 -59.47 -2.83
N ALA A 3 18.46 -59.46 -2.86
CA ALA A 3 19.26 -58.78 -1.83
C ALA A 3 19.00 -57.27 -1.81
N ASP A 4 19.01 -56.61 -2.97
CA ASP A 4 18.69 -55.17 -3.09
C ASP A 4 17.28 -54.82 -2.59
N TRP A 5 16.34 -55.76 -2.70
CA TRP A 5 14.97 -55.61 -2.21
C TRP A 5 14.89 -55.64 -0.68
N LEU A 6 15.74 -56.45 -0.02
CA LEU A 6 15.81 -56.52 1.44
C LEU A 6 16.49 -55.30 2.05
N ASP A 7 17.49 -54.73 1.38
CA ASP A 7 18.28 -53.59 1.87
C ASP A 7 17.59 -52.23 1.70
N THR A 8 16.41 -52.19 1.08
CA THR A 8 15.69 -50.92 0.88
C THR A 8 15.11 -50.42 2.21
N PRO A 9 15.50 -49.22 2.70
CA PRO A 9 15.05 -48.68 3.98
C PRO A 9 13.53 -48.50 4.01
N ARG A 10 12.89 -49.02 5.07
CA ARG A 10 11.43 -48.97 5.26
C ARG A 10 11.06 -47.84 6.23
N PRO A 11 10.35 -46.79 5.78
CA PRO A 11 9.83 -45.76 6.67
C PRO A 11 8.80 -46.37 7.63
N ALA A 12 8.80 -45.95 8.90
CA ALA A 12 7.74 -46.32 9.84
C ALA A 12 6.38 -45.80 9.33
N ALA A 13 5.41 -46.69 9.11
CA ALA A 13 4.11 -46.37 8.54
C ALA A 13 2.99 -47.06 9.33
N ALA A 14 1.81 -46.44 9.33
CA ALA A 14 0.61 -47.05 9.90
C ALA A 14 0.18 -48.29 9.07
N PRO A 15 -0.50 -49.27 9.68
CA PRO A 15 -1.01 -50.45 8.97
C PRO A 15 -1.87 -50.02 7.77
N GLY A 16 -1.60 -50.59 6.60
CA GLY A 16 -2.32 -50.27 5.35
C GLY A 16 -1.64 -49.24 4.44
N ILE A 17 -0.54 -48.62 4.86
CA ILE A 17 0.21 -47.66 4.02
C ILE A 17 1.46 -48.34 3.46
N TRP A 18 1.45 -48.67 2.16
CA TRP A 18 2.60 -49.23 1.45
C TRP A 18 3.54 -48.12 0.95
N ARG A 19 4.80 -48.12 1.39
CA ARG A 19 5.83 -47.12 1.02
C ARG A 19 7.18 -47.75 0.68
N PHE A 20 7.16 -48.80 -0.13
CA PHE A 20 8.39 -49.42 -0.63
C PHE A 20 9.18 -48.43 -1.50
N GLY A 21 10.43 -48.15 -1.14
CA GLY A 21 11.31 -47.22 -1.86
C GLY A 21 10.90 -45.74 -1.75
N HIS A 22 9.97 -45.38 -0.85
CA HIS A 22 9.56 -43.98 -0.71
C HIS A 22 10.68 -43.16 -0.06
N ARG A 23 11.38 -42.40 -0.89
CA ARG A 23 12.32 -41.37 -0.44
C ARG A 23 11.51 -40.09 -0.20
N PRO A 24 11.37 -39.61 1.05
CA PRO A 24 10.75 -38.31 1.28
C PRO A 24 11.52 -37.26 0.47
N PRO A 25 10.84 -36.26 -0.12
CA PRO A 25 11.51 -35.22 -0.90
C PRO A 25 12.67 -34.64 -0.10
N LYS A 26 13.88 -34.71 -0.65
CA LYS A 26 15.08 -34.09 -0.07
C LYS A 26 14.80 -32.60 0.01
N ASP A 27 14.59 -32.10 1.22
CA ASP A 27 14.33 -30.71 1.61
C ASP A 27 13.51 -29.94 0.59
N ALA A 28 12.20 -29.79 0.86
CA ALA A 28 11.31 -28.89 0.13
C ALA A 28 12.08 -27.62 -0.23
N ALA A 29 12.43 -27.49 -1.52
CA ALA A 29 13.24 -26.38 -2.01
C ALA A 29 12.63 -25.09 -1.47
N PRO A 30 13.45 -24.14 -0.96
CA PRO A 30 12.94 -22.96 -0.28
C PRO A 30 11.89 -22.33 -1.17
N ASP A 31 10.65 -22.33 -0.66
CA ASP A 31 9.37 -21.91 -1.25
C ASP A 31 9.59 -20.70 -2.17
N ARG A 32 10.06 -20.95 -3.41
CA ARG A 32 10.33 -19.88 -4.38
C ARG A 32 8.97 -19.34 -4.70
N LEU A 33 8.77 -18.03 -4.45
CA LEU A 33 7.61 -17.31 -4.96
C LEU A 33 7.43 -17.76 -6.41
N PRO A 34 6.28 -18.39 -6.76
CA PRO A 34 6.03 -18.79 -8.12
C PRO A 34 6.23 -17.54 -8.97
N SER A 35 7.01 -17.60 -10.05
CA SER A 35 7.31 -16.44 -10.91
C SER A 35 6.04 -15.69 -11.34
N ILE A 36 4.92 -16.42 -11.39
CA ILE A 36 3.54 -15.95 -11.57
C ILE A 36 3.14 -14.84 -10.58
N THR A 37 3.60 -14.90 -9.33
CA THR A 37 3.26 -13.93 -8.27
C THR A 37 3.91 -12.56 -8.51
N VAL A 38 5.13 -12.54 -9.06
CA VAL A 38 5.86 -11.31 -9.39
C VAL A 38 5.26 -10.65 -10.63
N VAL A 39 4.88 -11.45 -11.64
CA VAL A 39 4.17 -10.96 -12.83
C VAL A 39 2.79 -10.41 -12.44
N GLY A 40 2.07 -11.11 -11.55
CA GLY A 40 0.79 -10.66 -10.98
C GLY A 40 0.88 -9.39 -10.12
N LEU A 41 2.09 -8.96 -9.76
CA LEU A 41 2.36 -7.71 -9.05
C LEU A 41 2.71 -6.57 -10.02
N LEU A 42 3.67 -6.83 -10.92
CA LEU A 42 4.25 -5.82 -11.80
C LEU A 42 3.29 -5.39 -12.90
N VAL A 43 2.53 -6.33 -13.48
CA VAL A 43 1.60 -6.03 -14.58
C VAL A 43 0.53 -5.02 -14.15
N PRO A 44 -0.26 -5.23 -13.08
CA PRO A 44 -1.27 -4.24 -12.67
C PRO A 44 -0.64 -2.91 -12.25
N LEU A 45 0.56 -2.93 -11.66
CA LEU A 45 1.27 -1.70 -11.29
C LEU A 45 1.66 -0.87 -12.52
N VAL A 46 2.27 -1.51 -13.53
CA VAL A 46 2.66 -0.83 -14.77
C VAL A 46 1.44 -0.30 -15.52
N LEU A 47 0.38 -1.11 -15.62
CA LEU A 47 -0.87 -0.67 -16.22
C LEU A 47 -1.46 0.54 -15.50
N ALA A 48 -1.43 0.53 -14.16
CA ALA A 48 -1.89 1.68 -13.39
C ALA A 48 -1.03 2.92 -13.63
N LEU A 49 0.30 2.81 -13.65
CA LEU A 49 1.17 3.96 -13.95
C LEU A 49 0.92 4.52 -15.35
N LEU A 50 0.68 3.66 -16.34
CA LEU A 50 0.32 4.09 -17.70
C LEU A 50 -1.03 4.82 -17.72
N VAL A 51 -2.06 4.24 -17.11
CA VAL A 51 -3.40 4.85 -17.00
C VAL A 51 -3.32 6.19 -16.27
N TRP A 52 -2.57 6.26 -15.17
CA TRP A 52 -2.35 7.50 -14.42
C TRP A 52 -1.61 8.56 -15.24
N SER A 53 -0.61 8.15 -16.02
CA SER A 53 0.13 9.07 -16.90
C SER A 53 -0.78 9.64 -17.99
N LEU A 54 -1.60 8.80 -18.62
CA LEU A 54 -2.58 9.25 -19.63
C LEU A 54 -3.63 10.18 -19.03
N TRP A 55 -4.10 9.88 -17.82
CA TRP A 55 -5.01 10.74 -17.06
C TRP A 55 -4.41 12.12 -16.80
N ARG A 56 -3.19 12.17 -16.27
CA ARG A 56 -2.47 13.44 -16.00
C ARG A 56 -2.24 14.29 -17.25
N GLN A 57 -2.16 13.67 -18.42
CA GLN A 57 -1.98 14.35 -19.70
C GLN A 57 -3.30 14.83 -20.33
N GLY A 58 -4.45 14.48 -19.74
CA GLY A 58 -5.75 14.79 -20.33
C GLY A 58 -6.07 13.96 -21.59
N ALA A 59 -5.37 12.84 -21.78
CA ALA A 59 -5.49 12.01 -22.98
C ALA A 59 -6.65 11.03 -22.92
N VAL A 60 -7.35 10.96 -21.78
CA VAL A 60 -8.46 10.02 -21.57
C VAL A 60 -9.75 10.63 -22.14
N PRO A 61 -10.39 9.97 -23.12
CA PRO A 61 -11.66 10.45 -23.65
C PRO A 61 -12.71 10.55 -22.54
N TYR A 62 -13.47 11.64 -22.52
CA TYR A 62 -14.57 11.88 -21.58
C TYR A 62 -14.18 11.96 -20.09
N GLU A 63 -12.91 12.15 -19.74
CA GLU A 63 -12.48 12.40 -18.35
C GLU A 63 -13.24 13.57 -17.69
N ALA A 64 -13.65 14.55 -18.49
CA ALA A 64 -14.39 15.71 -18.03
C ALA A 64 -15.86 15.43 -17.68
N ALA A 65 -16.43 14.33 -18.19
CA ALA A 65 -17.87 14.11 -18.15
C ALA A 65 -18.38 13.86 -16.72
N PRO A 66 -17.77 12.97 -15.91
CA PRO A 66 -18.19 12.80 -14.52
C PRO A 66 -18.03 14.09 -13.71
N LEU A 67 -16.92 14.82 -13.92
CA LEU A 67 -16.67 16.08 -13.25
C LEU A 67 -17.79 17.09 -13.51
N LYS A 68 -18.19 17.29 -14.77
CA LYS A 68 -19.28 18.19 -15.16
C LYS A 68 -20.67 17.72 -14.71
N LEU A 69 -20.85 16.42 -14.50
CA LEU A 69 -22.12 15.85 -14.03
C LEU A 69 -22.34 16.14 -12.54
N PHE A 70 -21.27 16.07 -11.73
CA PHE A 70 -21.35 16.26 -10.28
C PHE A 70 -21.07 17.70 -9.83
N THR A 71 -20.62 18.59 -10.71
CA THR A 71 -20.32 19.99 -10.37
C THR A 71 -21.21 20.97 -11.13
N PRO A 72 -21.59 22.10 -10.50
CA PRO A 72 -22.36 23.15 -11.16
C PRO A 72 -21.65 23.72 -12.41
N SER A 73 -22.42 24.03 -13.46
CA SER A 73 -21.87 24.54 -14.72
C SER A 73 -21.25 25.94 -14.63
N ASP A 74 -21.64 26.72 -13.62
CA ASP A 74 -21.14 28.07 -13.34
C ASP A 74 -19.70 28.07 -12.82
N TRP A 75 -19.19 26.94 -12.30
CA TRP A 75 -17.80 26.78 -11.86
C TRP A 75 -16.80 26.71 -13.02
N TRP A 76 -17.29 26.51 -14.24
CA TRP A 76 -16.49 26.28 -15.44
C TRP A 76 -16.73 27.36 -16.49
N TRP A 77 -15.69 27.70 -17.26
CA TRP A 77 -15.86 28.50 -18.47
C TRP A 77 -16.69 27.74 -19.51
N ALA A 78 -17.65 28.42 -20.15
CA ALA A 78 -18.61 27.82 -21.06
C ALA A 78 -17.90 26.99 -22.16
N GLY A 79 -18.35 25.75 -22.35
CA GLY A 79 -17.75 24.83 -23.32
C GLY A 79 -16.39 24.22 -22.93
N THR A 80 -15.80 24.59 -21.79
CA THR A 80 -14.48 24.09 -21.35
C THR A 80 -14.56 23.37 -20.01
N VAL A 81 -13.41 22.89 -19.53
CA VAL A 81 -13.16 22.40 -18.16
C VAL A 81 -12.17 23.31 -17.41
N SER A 82 -12.02 24.54 -17.90
CA SER A 82 -11.18 25.53 -17.25
C SER A 82 -11.94 26.09 -16.05
N PRO A 83 -11.37 26.03 -14.83
CA PRO A 83 -12.03 26.55 -13.65
C PRO A 83 -12.16 28.07 -13.74
N LYS A 84 -13.35 28.61 -13.44
CA LYS A 84 -13.59 30.06 -13.31
C LYS A 84 -13.10 30.62 -11.99
N GLY A 85 -13.18 29.80 -10.96
CA GLY A 85 -12.94 30.18 -9.59
C GLY A 85 -12.30 29.06 -8.78
N MET A 86 -12.30 29.29 -7.48
CA MET A 86 -11.70 28.43 -6.49
C MET A 86 -12.37 27.05 -6.45
N GLU A 87 -13.69 27.02 -6.50
CA GLU A 87 -14.54 25.84 -6.42
C GLU A 87 -14.24 24.85 -7.55
N GLY A 88 -14.14 25.35 -8.79
CA GLY A 88 -13.78 24.54 -9.95
C GLY A 88 -12.35 24.00 -9.88
N ARG A 89 -11.40 24.79 -9.34
CA ARG A 89 -10.01 24.36 -9.19
C ARG A 89 -9.90 23.22 -8.18
N GLU A 90 -10.44 23.41 -6.98
CA GLU A 90 -10.39 22.38 -5.94
C GLU A 90 -11.20 21.13 -6.33
N ALA A 91 -12.33 21.30 -7.03
CA ALA A 91 -13.13 20.16 -7.48
C ALA A 91 -12.35 19.27 -8.45
N ARG A 92 -11.53 19.87 -9.33
CA ARG A 92 -10.61 19.13 -10.20
C ARG A 92 -9.56 18.37 -9.38
N VAL A 93 -8.95 18.99 -8.37
CA VAL A 93 -7.96 18.33 -7.51
C VAL A 93 -8.57 17.15 -6.75
N VAL A 94 -9.78 17.31 -6.21
CA VAL A 94 -10.54 16.22 -5.56
C VAL A 94 -10.81 15.10 -6.56
N TYR A 95 -11.20 15.44 -7.78
CA TYR A 95 -11.50 14.46 -8.83
C TYR A 95 -10.28 13.64 -9.23
N ASP A 96 -9.12 14.29 -9.41
CA ASP A 96 -7.86 13.61 -9.71
C ASP A 96 -7.44 12.68 -8.56
N GLY A 97 -7.61 13.13 -7.31
CA GLY A 97 -7.37 12.32 -6.11
C GLY A 97 -8.28 11.11 -6.00
N LEU A 98 -9.57 11.28 -6.31
CA LEU A 98 -10.54 10.19 -6.29
C LEU A 98 -10.22 9.13 -7.33
N PHE A 99 -9.89 9.55 -8.55
CA PHE A 99 -9.46 8.63 -9.61
C PHE A 99 -8.19 7.89 -9.22
N PHE A 100 -7.20 8.59 -8.66
CA PHE A 100 -5.98 7.98 -8.13
C PHE A 100 -6.29 6.94 -7.04
N ALA A 101 -7.18 7.25 -6.10
CA ALA A 101 -7.58 6.32 -5.04
C ALA A 101 -8.25 5.06 -5.59
N VAL A 102 -9.13 5.19 -6.59
CA VAL A 102 -9.75 4.05 -7.29
C VAL A 102 -8.69 3.20 -7.98
N LEU A 103 -7.72 3.84 -8.63
CA LEU A 103 -6.62 3.15 -9.30
C LEU A 103 -5.75 2.36 -8.32
N VAL A 104 -5.33 2.99 -7.22
CA VAL A 104 -4.58 2.33 -6.13
C VAL A 104 -5.39 1.17 -5.56
N TYR A 105 -6.69 1.37 -5.32
CA TYR A 105 -7.58 0.31 -4.85
C TYR A 105 -7.67 -0.86 -5.84
N ALA A 106 -7.81 -0.58 -7.13
CA ALA A 106 -7.84 -1.59 -8.17
C ALA A 106 -6.54 -2.39 -8.21
N VAL A 107 -5.38 -1.72 -8.16
CA VAL A 107 -4.06 -2.37 -8.10
C VAL A 107 -3.93 -3.24 -6.85
N ALA A 108 -4.32 -2.72 -5.69
CA ALA A 108 -4.24 -3.44 -4.42
C ALA A 108 -5.17 -4.67 -4.40
N ARG A 109 -6.33 -4.60 -5.05
CA ARG A 109 -7.35 -5.67 -5.07
C ARG A 109 -7.13 -6.72 -6.15
N LEU A 110 -6.62 -6.32 -7.32
CA LEU A 110 -6.36 -7.18 -8.47
C LEU A 110 -4.97 -7.81 -8.42
N GLY A 111 -3.98 -7.13 -7.82
CA GLY A 111 -2.65 -7.67 -7.63
C GLY A 111 -2.55 -8.63 -6.43
N SER A 112 -1.54 -9.50 -6.45
CA SER A 112 -1.19 -10.43 -5.36
C SER A 112 -0.57 -9.73 -4.13
N TRP A 113 -0.80 -8.42 -3.95
CA TRP A 113 -0.16 -7.59 -2.92
C TRP A 113 -0.31 -8.14 -1.49
N PRO A 114 -1.48 -8.63 -1.03
CA PRO A 114 -1.60 -9.20 0.31
C PRO A 114 -0.73 -10.45 0.50
N GLU A 115 -0.59 -11.27 -0.55
CA GLU A 115 0.22 -12.49 -0.52
C GLU A 115 1.71 -12.14 -0.51
N VAL A 116 2.12 -11.17 -1.33
CA VAL A 116 3.49 -10.62 -1.36
C VAL A 116 3.86 -10.03 0.00
N VAL A 117 3.00 -9.21 0.60
CA VAL A 117 3.23 -8.62 1.92
C VAL A 117 3.32 -9.70 3.00
N ARG A 118 2.43 -10.70 2.99
CA ARG A 118 2.51 -11.84 3.92
C ARG A 118 3.79 -12.65 3.73
N HIS A 119 4.25 -12.82 2.50
CA HIS A 119 5.46 -13.57 2.19
C HIS A 119 6.73 -12.83 2.60
N PHE A 120 6.88 -11.57 2.21
CA PHE A 120 8.11 -10.80 2.46
C PHE A 120 8.21 -10.27 3.90
N ILE A 121 7.09 -9.79 4.47
CA ILE A 121 7.06 -9.15 5.79
C ILE A 121 6.53 -10.12 6.85
N GLY A 122 5.40 -10.79 6.56
CA GLY A 122 4.70 -11.62 7.54
C GLY A 122 5.44 -12.87 8.01
N ARG A 123 6.25 -13.50 7.15
CA ARG A 123 7.00 -14.74 7.45
C ARG A 123 8.33 -14.52 8.19
N ARG A 124 8.75 -13.28 8.42
CA ARG A 124 10.03 -12.97 9.07
C ARG A 124 9.88 -12.97 10.60
N PRO A 125 10.88 -13.48 11.36
CA PRO A 125 10.90 -13.33 12.81
C PRO A 125 11.05 -11.85 13.20
N GLN A 126 10.56 -11.49 14.39
CA GLN A 126 10.87 -10.18 14.97
C GLN A 126 12.35 -10.15 15.39
N PRO A 127 13.08 -9.04 15.22
CA PRO A 127 12.61 -7.69 14.88
C PRO A 127 12.57 -7.38 13.36
N ALA A 128 13.07 -8.27 12.50
CA ALA A 128 13.20 -8.00 11.06
C ALA A 128 11.85 -7.65 10.40
N ARG A 129 10.76 -8.30 10.82
CA ARG A 129 9.39 -7.98 10.37
C ARG A 129 8.99 -6.52 10.64
N ALA A 130 9.31 -6.00 11.82
CA ALA A 130 9.02 -4.61 12.18
C ALA A 130 9.87 -3.63 11.34
N LEU A 131 11.14 -3.97 11.10
CA LEU A 131 12.05 -3.18 10.28
C LEU A 131 11.60 -3.10 8.81
N TYR A 132 11.27 -4.23 8.18
CA TYR A 132 10.78 -4.22 6.79
C TYR A 132 9.47 -3.45 6.64
N ALA A 133 8.55 -3.57 7.60
CA ALA A 133 7.34 -2.76 7.63
C ALA A 133 7.64 -1.26 7.79
N ALA A 134 8.66 -0.90 8.59
CA ALA A 134 9.08 0.49 8.75
C ALA A 134 9.72 1.06 7.49
N VAL A 135 10.58 0.30 6.81
CA VAL A 135 11.17 0.70 5.52
C VAL A 135 10.06 0.88 4.47
N ALA A 136 9.09 -0.03 4.41
CA ALA A 136 7.96 0.11 3.51
C ALA A 136 7.11 1.35 3.84
N ALA A 137 6.83 1.61 5.12
CA ALA A 137 6.12 2.81 5.56
C ALA A 137 6.86 4.09 5.18
N LEU A 138 8.19 4.13 5.36
CA LEU A 138 9.02 5.26 4.95
C LEU A 138 9.00 5.47 3.44
N GLY A 139 9.02 4.39 2.64
CA GLY A 139 8.87 4.48 1.19
C GLY A 139 7.53 5.06 0.76
N VAL A 140 6.42 4.70 1.44
CA VAL A 140 5.12 5.32 1.14
C VAL A 140 5.06 6.76 1.63
N LEU A 141 5.60 7.06 2.81
CA LEU A 141 5.66 8.43 3.32
C LEU A 141 6.49 9.34 2.41
N SER A 142 7.55 8.85 1.77
CA SER A 142 8.34 9.65 0.83
C SER A 142 7.61 9.93 -0.49
N LEU A 143 6.61 9.12 -0.86
CA LEU A 143 5.75 9.37 -2.01
C LEU A 143 4.61 10.34 -1.67
N VAL A 144 4.11 10.32 -0.43
CA VAL A 144 3.02 11.20 0.04
C VAL A 144 3.54 12.56 0.49
N PHE A 145 4.69 12.59 1.18
CA PHE A 145 5.32 13.78 1.74
C PHE A 145 6.77 13.91 1.28
N PRO A 146 7.05 14.08 -0.04
CA PRO A 146 8.41 14.17 -0.55
C PRO A 146 9.20 15.33 0.09
N SER A 147 8.54 16.43 0.43
CA SER A 147 9.15 17.59 1.11
C SER A 147 9.73 17.27 2.49
N ALA A 148 9.24 16.22 3.16
CA ALA A 148 9.80 15.75 4.43
C ALA A 148 11.12 14.98 4.26
N PHE A 149 11.46 14.58 3.02
CA PHE A 149 12.64 13.79 2.68
C PHE A 149 13.55 14.58 1.74
N PRO A 150 14.61 15.24 2.24
CA PRO A 150 15.46 16.11 1.41
C PRO A 150 16.24 15.37 0.32
N LEU A 151 16.29 14.04 0.37
CA LEU A 151 17.00 13.18 -0.59
C LEU A 151 16.14 12.80 -1.80
N VAL A 152 14.89 13.27 -1.85
CA VAL A 152 13.86 12.80 -2.76
C VAL A 152 13.44 13.93 -3.69
N GLY A 153 13.46 13.68 -5.00
CA GLY A 153 13.18 14.70 -6.04
C GLY A 153 11.94 14.43 -6.89
N TRP A 154 11.00 13.62 -6.41
CA TRP A 154 9.75 13.33 -7.13
C TRP A 154 8.57 14.15 -6.61
N ASP A 155 7.59 14.37 -7.49
CA ASP A 155 6.35 15.07 -7.16
C ASP A 155 5.48 14.27 -6.17
N PRO A 156 4.74 14.94 -5.27
CA PRO A 156 3.85 14.27 -4.33
C PRO A 156 2.72 13.54 -5.05
N LEU A 157 2.36 12.38 -4.52
CA LEU A 157 1.14 11.69 -4.94
C LEU A 157 -0.10 12.51 -4.54
N PRO A 158 -1.18 12.48 -5.34
CA PRO A 158 -2.43 13.20 -5.06
C PRO A 158 -3.21 12.48 -3.95
N VAL A 159 -2.72 12.61 -2.74
CA VAL A 159 -3.29 12.03 -1.51
C VAL A 159 -3.60 13.14 -0.51
N VAL A 160 -2.64 14.05 -0.32
CA VAL A 160 -2.78 15.18 0.60
C VAL A 160 -3.65 16.26 -0.03
N ASP A 161 -3.26 16.76 -1.21
CA ASP A 161 -3.95 17.88 -1.86
C ASP A 161 -5.45 17.64 -2.04
N PRO A 162 -5.91 16.47 -2.53
CA PRO A 162 -7.34 16.20 -2.66
C PRO A 162 -8.12 16.26 -1.35
N VAL A 163 -7.51 15.87 -0.22
CA VAL A 163 -8.15 15.95 1.10
C VAL A 163 -8.25 17.40 1.54
N PHE A 164 -7.19 18.20 1.34
CA PHE A 164 -7.21 19.63 1.64
C PHE A 164 -8.23 20.36 0.77
N SER A 165 -8.22 20.11 -0.54
CA SER A 165 -9.19 20.64 -1.50
C SER A 165 -10.63 20.29 -1.12
N LEU A 166 -10.89 19.06 -0.69
CA LEU A 166 -12.21 18.62 -0.23
C LEU A 166 -12.64 19.40 1.02
N VAL A 167 -11.73 19.60 1.98
CA VAL A 167 -12.01 20.41 3.17
C VAL A 167 -12.34 21.84 2.76
N VAL A 168 -11.60 22.45 1.84
CA VAL A 168 -11.89 23.81 1.36
C VAL A 168 -13.27 23.90 0.69
N LEU A 169 -13.63 22.93 -0.15
CA LEU A 169 -14.93 22.86 -0.81
C LEU A 169 -16.08 22.77 0.21
N ILE A 170 -15.88 22.02 1.29
CA ILE A 170 -16.88 21.86 2.36
C ILE A 170 -16.95 23.11 3.25
N SER A 171 -15.82 23.73 3.58
CA SER A 171 -15.77 24.93 4.43
C SER A 171 -16.09 26.22 3.68
N GLY A 172 -16.10 26.19 2.34
CA GLY A 172 -16.34 27.35 1.49
C GLY A 172 -15.17 28.35 1.46
N GLY A 173 -13.96 27.94 1.88
CA GLY A 173 -12.82 28.86 1.95
C GLY A 173 -11.61 28.29 2.69
N TYR A 174 -10.50 29.05 2.66
CA TYR A 174 -9.21 28.64 3.21
C TYR A 174 -8.99 28.99 4.69
N ASP A 175 -9.98 29.59 5.36
CA ASP A 175 -9.83 30.14 6.71
C ASP A 175 -9.40 29.10 7.75
N LEU A 176 -9.86 27.85 7.60
CA LEU A 176 -9.46 26.74 8.47
C LEU A 176 -7.95 26.47 8.43
N PHE A 177 -7.32 26.70 7.29
CA PHE A 177 -5.89 26.46 7.09
C PHE A 177 -5.01 27.59 7.63
N ALA A 178 -5.59 28.74 7.99
CA ALA A 178 -4.88 29.78 8.74
C ALA A 178 -4.51 29.30 10.16
N SER A 179 -5.26 28.34 10.72
CA SER A 179 -4.94 27.71 11.99
C SER A 179 -3.87 26.64 11.81
N ARG A 180 -2.68 26.90 12.34
CA ARG A 180 -1.58 25.92 12.36
C ARG A 180 -1.96 24.63 13.06
N LEU A 181 -2.74 24.71 14.15
CA LEU A 181 -3.21 23.52 14.87
C LEU A 181 -4.10 22.64 13.99
N PHE A 182 -4.99 23.22 13.20
CA PHE A 182 -5.87 22.47 12.31
C PHE A 182 -5.04 21.77 11.23
N THR A 183 -4.18 22.52 10.54
CA THR A 183 -3.31 22.01 9.48
C THR A 183 -2.39 20.89 10.00
N ASP A 184 -1.70 21.10 11.12
CA ASP A 184 -0.80 20.11 11.70
C ASP A 184 -1.57 18.87 12.18
N SER A 185 -2.79 19.04 12.72
CA SER A 185 -3.64 17.92 13.12
C SER A 185 -4.08 17.08 11.92
N LEU A 186 -4.42 17.72 10.79
CA LEU A 186 -4.83 17.04 9.56
C LEU A 186 -3.65 16.24 8.98
N TYR A 187 -2.46 16.85 8.93
CA TYR A 187 -1.23 16.14 8.55
C TYR A 187 -0.94 14.95 9.46
N ALA A 188 -1.11 15.10 10.78
CA ALA A 188 -0.92 14.02 11.74
C ALA A 188 -1.90 12.87 11.50
N VAL A 189 -3.18 13.17 11.24
CA VAL A 189 -4.21 12.17 10.91
C VAL A 189 -3.87 11.44 9.61
N LEU A 190 -3.50 12.15 8.54
CA LEU A 190 -3.11 11.55 7.27
C LEU A 190 -1.87 10.65 7.42
N THR A 191 -0.86 11.12 8.15
CA THR A 191 0.34 10.34 8.46
C THR A 191 -0.02 9.07 9.23
N ALA A 192 -0.88 9.18 10.25
CA ALA A 192 -1.32 8.03 11.02
C ALA A 192 -2.07 7.01 10.15
N LEU A 193 -2.96 7.46 9.26
CA LEU A 193 -3.69 6.60 8.32
C LEU A 193 -2.74 5.88 7.36
N VAL A 194 -1.72 6.55 6.85
CA VAL A 194 -0.69 5.96 5.97
C VAL A 194 0.14 4.91 6.72
N VAL A 195 0.54 5.19 7.96
CA VAL A 195 1.42 4.30 8.75
C VAL A 195 0.66 3.13 9.37
N TRP A 196 -0.61 3.31 9.72
CA TRP A 196 -1.45 2.32 10.40
C TRP A 196 -1.43 0.89 9.78
N PRO A 197 -1.61 0.70 8.46
CA PRO A 197 -1.58 -0.63 7.87
C PRO A 197 -0.20 -1.29 8.02
N PHE A 198 0.88 -0.52 7.91
CA PHE A 198 2.25 -1.02 8.11
C PHE A 198 2.52 -1.39 9.56
N ALA A 199 2.04 -0.59 10.51
CA ALA A 199 2.16 -0.89 11.94
C ALA A 199 1.44 -2.20 12.29
N ARG A 200 0.26 -2.43 11.71
CA ARG A 200 -0.52 -3.67 11.88
C ARG A 200 0.20 -4.87 11.29
N VAL A 201 0.74 -4.74 10.07
CA VAL A 201 1.49 -5.82 9.40
C VAL A 201 2.82 -6.09 10.09
N GLY A 202 3.53 -5.06 10.56
CA GLY A 202 4.81 -5.16 11.25
C GLY A 202 4.72 -5.68 12.69
N GLY A 203 3.52 -5.73 13.28
CA GLY A 203 3.33 -6.18 14.66
C GLY A 203 3.96 -5.22 15.68
N TRP A 204 4.07 -3.93 15.37
CA TRP A 204 4.79 -2.96 16.20
C TRP A 204 4.24 -2.88 17.62
N TRP A 205 2.92 -2.99 17.79
CA TRP A 205 2.30 -3.00 19.11
C TRP A 205 2.72 -4.21 19.97
N SER A 206 2.71 -5.41 19.40
CA SER A 206 3.19 -6.61 20.09
C SER A 206 4.67 -6.52 20.45
N TYR A 207 5.49 -6.04 19.52
CA TYR A 207 6.93 -5.87 19.74
C TYR A 207 7.23 -4.82 20.81
N GLY A 208 6.52 -3.69 20.79
CA GLY A 208 6.64 -2.63 21.80
C GLY A 208 6.23 -3.10 23.20
N ARG A 209 5.16 -3.90 23.31
CA ARG A 209 4.75 -4.51 24.58
C ARG A 209 5.81 -5.47 25.11
N GLU A 210 6.40 -6.29 24.25
CA GLU A 210 7.46 -7.23 24.63
C GLU A 210 8.72 -6.49 25.13
N LEU A 211 9.14 -5.43 24.42
CA LEU A 211 10.23 -4.55 24.85
C LEU A 211 9.95 -3.87 26.19
N ALA A 212 8.73 -3.36 26.40
CA ALA A 212 8.34 -2.74 27.65
C ALA A 212 8.34 -3.75 28.81
N ALA A 213 7.86 -4.98 28.57
CA ALA A 213 7.89 -6.06 29.57
C ALA A 213 9.33 -6.46 29.91
N ARG A 214 10.21 -6.61 28.92
CA ARG A 214 11.64 -6.89 29.14
C ARG A 214 12.33 -5.78 29.94
N ARG A 215 12.01 -4.51 29.64
CA ARG A 215 12.56 -3.36 30.39
C ARG A 215 12.08 -3.33 31.84
N ARG A 216 10.80 -3.66 32.10
CA ARG A 216 10.27 -3.75 33.47
C ARG A 216 10.91 -4.91 34.24
N ALA A 217 11.02 -6.09 33.63
CA ALA A 217 11.69 -7.25 34.24
C ALA A 217 13.18 -7.02 34.52
N ALA A 218 13.85 -6.14 33.75
CA ALA A 218 15.23 -5.73 34.02
C ALA A 218 15.34 -4.61 35.07
N ALA A 219 14.22 -3.95 35.42
CA ALA A 219 14.15 -2.86 36.39
C ALA A 219 13.64 -3.32 37.76
N ASP A 220 12.97 -4.48 37.85
CA ASP A 220 12.66 -5.16 39.10
C ASP A 220 13.86 -6.08 39.48
N PRO A 221 14.60 -5.78 40.57
CA PRO A 221 15.78 -6.53 41.01
C PRO A 221 15.46 -7.88 41.67
#